data_AF-A0A7C1N3H8-F1
#
_entry.id   AF-A0A7C1N3H8-F1
#
_cell.length_a   1.000
_cell.length_b   1.000
_cell.length_c   1.000
_cell.angle_alpha   90.00
_cell.angle_beta   90.00
_cell.angle_gamma   90.00
#
_symmetry.space_group_name_H-M   'P 1'
#
loop_
_entity.id
_entity.type
_entity.pdbx_description
1 polymer ?
#
loop_
_entity_poly.entity_id
_entity_poly.type
_entity_poly.pdbx_seq_one_letter_code
_entity_poly.pdbx_strand_id
1 'polypeptide(L)'
;MPNLTERDMLRLATCDVRWQMLLPKIAEKMWLMVIGGHRNEEKQNEAFRNGLTQVRWPNSKHNLEPSLAVDLAPLPLDWKNTRHFFELAAHVWAESLKNDVSVIWGGSFSFGDYGHFELR
;
A
#
# COMPACT_ATOMS: atom_id res chain seq x y z
N MET A 1 -4.33 17.42 11.04
CA MET A 1 -5.23 16.25 10.99
C MET A 1 -4.67 15.32 9.93
N PRO A 2 -4.45 14.02 10.21
CA PRO A 2 -4.04 13.09 9.17
C PRO A 2 -5.05 13.16 8.04
N ASN A 3 -4.57 13.23 6.81
CA ASN A 3 -5.39 13.51 5.63
C ASN A 3 -6.19 12.26 5.13
N LEU A 4 -6.32 11.24 5.98
CA LEU A 4 -7.00 9.98 5.64
C LEU A 4 -8.50 10.14 5.80
N THR A 5 -9.24 9.74 4.76
CA THR A 5 -10.71 9.70 4.79
C THR A 5 -11.21 8.47 5.55
N GLU A 6 -12.51 8.45 5.90
CA GLU A 6 -13.15 7.26 6.49
C GLU A 6 -12.93 6.00 5.62
N ARG A 7 -13.04 6.15 4.29
CA ARG A 7 -12.76 5.07 3.33
C ARG A 7 -11.33 4.55 3.45
N ASP A 8 -10.36 5.45 3.61
CA ASP A 8 -8.95 5.06 3.74
C ASP A 8 -8.72 4.32 5.05
N MET A 9 -9.33 4.77 6.14
CA MET A 9 -9.27 4.13 7.45
C MET A 9 -9.89 2.74 7.45
N LEU A 10 -11.04 2.56 6.78
CA LEU A 10 -11.67 1.23 6.62
C LEU A 10 -10.79 0.25 5.84
N ARG A 11 -10.07 0.73 4.81
CA ARG A 11 -9.12 -0.11 4.06
C ARG A 11 -7.90 -0.44 4.90
N LEU A 12 -7.33 0.55 5.58
CA LEU A 12 -6.18 0.37 6.47
C LEU A 12 -6.48 -0.59 7.63
N ALA A 13 -7.70 -0.57 8.17
CA ALA A 13 -8.12 -1.47 9.24
C ALA A 13 -8.04 -2.96 8.85
N THR A 14 -8.03 -3.28 7.55
CA THR A 14 -7.84 -4.66 7.06
C THR A 14 -6.37 -5.09 6.94
N CYS A 15 -5.44 -4.16 7.10
CA CYS A 15 -4.00 -4.40 7.01
C CYS A 15 -3.40 -4.82 8.35
N ASP A 16 -2.22 -5.41 8.31
CA ASP A 16 -1.42 -5.73 9.49
C ASP A 16 -1.24 -4.50 10.39
N VAL A 17 -1.20 -4.71 11.71
CA VAL A 17 -1.09 -3.65 12.72
C VAL A 17 0.10 -2.72 12.48
N ARG A 18 1.18 -3.23 11.87
CA ARG A 18 2.33 -2.42 11.48
C ARG A 18 1.96 -1.35 10.46
N TRP A 19 1.13 -1.66 9.45
CA TRP A 19 0.61 -0.66 8.53
C TRP A 19 -0.30 0.36 9.22
N GLN A 20 -1.19 -0.13 10.09
CA GLN A 20 -2.10 0.72 10.87
C GLN A 20 -1.34 1.70 11.76
N MET A 21 -0.15 1.32 12.25
CA MET A 21 0.75 2.18 13.02
C MET A 21 1.54 3.17 12.14
N LEU A 22 2.05 2.73 10.99
CA LEU A 22 2.92 3.57 10.13
C LEU A 22 2.13 4.64 9.36
N LEU A 23 1.00 4.29 8.75
CA LEU A 23 0.30 5.20 7.83
C LEU A 23 -0.18 6.51 8.45
N PRO A 24 -0.71 6.55 9.69
CA PRO A 24 -1.06 7.82 10.33
C PRO A 24 0.14 8.76 10.46
N LYS A 25 1.33 8.24 10.79
CA LYS A 25 2.58 9.03 10.90
C LYS A 25 3.05 9.57 9.55
N ILE A 26 2.75 8.86 8.47
CA ILE A 26 3.08 9.27 7.10
C ILE A 26 2.09 10.32 6.61
N ALA A 27 0.79 10.14 6.90
CA ALA A 27 -0.29 11.08 6.58
C ALA A 27 -0.17 12.44 7.28
N GLU A 28 0.65 12.54 8.33
CA GLU A 28 1.04 13.82 8.95
C GLU A 28 2.05 14.61 8.11
N LYS A 29 2.77 13.96 7.19
CA LYS A 29 3.91 14.52 6.46
C LYS A 29 3.61 14.80 5.00
N MET A 30 2.71 14.03 4.42
CA MET A 30 2.28 14.17 3.04
C MET A 30 0.82 13.77 2.89
N TRP A 31 0.17 14.28 1.85
CA TRP A 31 -1.15 13.82 1.52
C TRP A 31 -1.08 12.54 0.69
N LEU A 32 -1.81 11.53 1.14
CA LEU A 32 -1.95 10.24 0.48
C LEU A 32 -3.36 9.68 0.65
N MET A 33 -3.68 8.65 -0.13
CA MET A 33 -4.87 7.82 0.06
C MET A 33 -4.51 6.34 0.12
N VAL A 34 -5.35 5.55 0.79
CA VAL A 34 -5.23 4.09 0.84
C VAL A 34 -6.12 3.51 -0.27
N ILE A 35 -5.50 2.91 -1.27
CA ILE A 35 -6.18 2.30 -2.41
C ILE A 35 -6.78 0.96 -2.01
N GLY A 36 -6.00 0.12 -1.31
CA GLY A 36 -6.41 -1.24 -0.96
C GLY A 36 -5.60 -1.84 0.19
N GLY A 37 -6.26 -2.70 0.96
CA GLY A 37 -5.68 -3.54 2.01
C GLY A 37 -5.94 -5.02 1.70
N HIS A 38 -6.68 -5.72 2.55
CA HIS A 38 -7.09 -7.09 2.30
C HIS A 38 -7.93 -7.22 1.01
N ARG A 39 -7.61 -8.24 0.21
CA ARG A 39 -8.30 -8.59 -1.03
C ARG A 39 -8.67 -10.06 -0.98
N ASN A 40 -9.96 -10.36 -0.92
CA ASN A 40 -10.51 -11.72 -0.91
C ASN A 40 -10.35 -12.45 -2.26
N GLU A 41 -10.73 -13.74 -2.29
CA GLU A 41 -10.61 -14.60 -3.47
C GLU A 41 -11.24 -14.02 -4.73
N GLU A 42 -12.48 -13.57 -4.62
CA GLU A 42 -13.24 -13.00 -5.74
C GLU A 42 -12.50 -11.81 -6.36
N LYS A 43 -12.11 -10.82 -5.53
CA LYS A 43 -11.41 -9.62 -6.00
C LYS A 43 -10.01 -9.92 -6.53
N GLN A 44 -9.29 -10.88 -5.95
CA GLN A 44 -7.96 -11.26 -6.44
C GLN A 44 -8.07 -11.97 -7.80
N ASN A 45 -9.02 -12.88 -7.95
CA ASN A 45 -9.25 -13.57 -9.21
C ASN A 45 -9.77 -12.60 -10.29
N GLU A 46 -10.60 -11.64 -9.94
CA GLU A 46 -11.01 -10.55 -10.83
C GLU A 46 -9.81 -9.69 -11.26
N ALA A 47 -8.98 -9.23 -10.31
CA ALA A 47 -7.78 -8.46 -10.62
C ALA A 47 -6.83 -9.24 -11.54
N PHE A 48 -6.67 -10.55 -11.32
CA PHE A 48 -5.85 -11.41 -12.17
C PHE A 48 -6.44 -11.52 -13.58
N ARG A 49 -7.76 -11.74 -13.72
CA ARG A 49 -8.43 -11.78 -15.04
C ARG A 49 -8.30 -10.46 -15.79
N ASN A 50 -8.34 -9.33 -15.07
CA ASN A 50 -8.21 -8.00 -15.64
C ASN A 50 -6.75 -7.57 -15.88
N GLY A 51 -5.77 -8.44 -15.59
CA GLY A 51 -4.35 -8.15 -15.78
C GLY A 51 -3.77 -7.13 -14.80
N LEU A 52 -4.47 -6.83 -13.71
CA LEU A 52 -4.05 -5.87 -12.67
C LEU A 52 -3.07 -6.48 -11.66
N THR A 53 -2.84 -7.79 -11.73
CA THR A 53 -1.92 -8.52 -10.88
C THR A 53 -1.45 -9.79 -11.59
N GLN A 54 -0.22 -10.20 -11.34
CA GLN A 54 0.38 -11.40 -11.94
C GLN A 54 0.18 -12.67 -11.09
N VAL A 55 -0.38 -12.54 -9.88
CA VAL A 55 -0.58 -13.65 -8.95
C VAL A 55 -2.06 -13.99 -8.81
N ARG A 56 -2.38 -15.29 -8.82
CA ARG A 56 -3.74 -15.78 -8.51
C ARG A 56 -3.92 -15.90 -7.00
N TRP A 57 -5.16 -15.88 -6.54
CA TRP A 57 -5.49 -16.26 -5.17
C TRP A 57 -4.92 -17.67 -4.85
N PRO A 58 -4.40 -17.93 -3.63
CA PRO A 58 -4.21 -17.01 -2.50
C PRO A 58 -2.78 -16.42 -2.43
N ASN A 59 -2.07 -16.29 -3.55
CA ASN A 59 -0.63 -16.06 -3.57
C ASN A 59 -0.20 -14.58 -3.47
N SER A 60 -1.12 -13.64 -3.23
CA SER A 60 -0.80 -12.23 -2.98
C SER A 60 -0.67 -11.95 -1.49
N LYS A 61 0.24 -11.04 -1.10
CA LYS A 61 0.30 -10.51 0.27
C LYS A 61 -0.98 -9.77 0.69
N HIS A 62 -1.78 -9.30 -0.28
CA HIS A 62 -3.12 -8.77 -0.03
C HIS A 62 -4.13 -9.85 0.38
N ASN A 63 -3.87 -11.13 0.12
CA ASN A 63 -4.82 -12.22 0.38
C ASN A 63 -4.79 -12.71 1.84
N LEU A 64 -3.80 -12.26 2.61
CA LEU A 64 -3.68 -12.57 4.04
C LEU A 64 -4.65 -11.71 4.86
N GLU A 65 -5.11 -12.25 5.97
CA GLU A 65 -5.95 -11.54 6.94
C GLU A 65 -5.29 -11.65 8.33
N PRO A 66 -4.67 -10.57 8.84
CA PRO A 66 -4.60 -9.24 8.25
C PRO A 66 -3.67 -9.15 7.02
N SER A 67 -3.91 -8.18 6.15
CA SER A 67 -3.15 -8.01 4.91
C SER A 67 -1.71 -7.56 5.19
N LEU A 68 -0.74 -8.29 4.65
CA LEU A 68 0.67 -7.89 4.73
C LEU A 68 1.05 -6.83 3.69
N ALA A 69 0.20 -6.60 2.68
CA ALA A 69 0.39 -5.55 1.70
C ALA A 69 -0.63 -4.42 1.82
N VAL A 70 -0.24 -3.25 1.32
CA VAL A 70 -1.08 -2.07 1.21
C VAL A 70 -0.77 -1.36 -0.11
N ASP A 71 -1.82 -0.94 -0.81
CA ASP A 71 -1.70 -0.11 -2.00
C ASP A 71 -2.01 1.35 -1.61
N LEU A 72 -1.10 2.26 -1.95
CA LEU A 72 -1.12 3.67 -1.58
C LEU A 72 -0.97 4.56 -2.81
N ALA A 73 -1.46 5.79 -2.71
CA ALA A 73 -1.21 6.82 -3.73
C ALA A 73 -0.95 8.18 -3.07
N PRO A 74 0.04 8.96 -3.55
CA PRO A 74 0.19 10.35 -3.16
C PRO A 74 -0.96 11.20 -3.71
N LEU A 75 -1.31 12.27 -3.01
CA LEU A 75 -2.32 13.23 -3.42
C LEU A 75 -1.69 14.61 -3.71
N PRO A 76 -2.14 15.33 -4.76
CA PRO A 76 -3.14 14.90 -5.75
C PRO A 76 -2.64 13.73 -6.62
N LEU A 77 -3.56 12.83 -6.97
CA LEU A 77 -3.23 11.61 -7.70
C LEU A 77 -2.88 11.93 -9.16
N ASP A 78 -1.62 11.65 -9.53
CA ASP A 78 -1.14 11.66 -10.91
C ASP A 78 -0.22 10.44 -11.13
N TRP A 79 -0.76 9.41 -11.81
CA TRP A 79 -0.03 8.18 -12.13
C TRP A 79 1.18 8.40 -13.05
N LYS A 80 1.22 9.51 -13.80
CA LYS A 80 2.36 9.84 -14.67
C LYS A 80 3.49 10.51 -13.89
N ASN A 81 3.20 11.06 -12.72
CA ASN A 81 4.18 11.71 -11.87
C ASN A 81 4.83 10.68 -10.93
N THR A 82 5.74 9.88 -11.48
CA THR A 82 6.48 8.86 -10.74
C THR A 82 7.25 9.46 -9.56
N ARG A 83 7.72 10.70 -9.66
CA ARG A 83 8.43 11.40 -8.58
C ARG A 83 7.61 11.45 -7.28
N HIS A 84 6.30 11.70 -7.35
CA HIS A 84 5.45 11.71 -6.15
C HIS A 84 5.38 10.34 -5.47
N PHE A 85 5.45 9.25 -6.24
CA PHE A 85 5.51 7.90 -5.67
C PHE A 85 6.87 7.60 -5.04
N PHE A 86 7.98 8.12 -5.59
CA PHE A 86 9.29 8.06 -4.93
C PHE A 86 9.27 8.82 -3.59
N GLU A 87 8.63 9.99 -3.54
CA GLU A 87 8.48 10.77 -2.31
C GLU A 87 7.63 10.00 -1.27
N LEU A 88 6.53 9.39 -1.70
CA LEU A 88 5.74 8.48 -0.86
C LEU A 88 6.58 7.31 -0.32
N ALA A 89 7.33 6.63 -1.18
CA ALA A 89 8.18 5.52 -0.78
C ALA A 89 9.27 5.95 0.21
N ALA A 90 9.85 7.14 0.03
CA ALA A 90 10.82 7.70 0.96
C ALA A 90 10.21 7.93 2.35
N HIS A 91 8.98 8.46 2.43
CA HIS A 91 8.29 8.62 3.71
C HIS A 91 7.94 7.28 4.36
N VAL A 92 7.49 6.29 3.58
CA VAL A 92 7.23 4.93 4.06
C VAL A 92 8.50 4.31 4.64
N TRP A 93 9.62 4.38 3.91
CA TRP A 93 10.89 3.85 4.40
C TRP A 93 11.38 4.56 5.66
N ALA A 94 11.31 5.89 5.69
CA ALA A 94 11.73 6.67 6.84
C ALA A 94 10.95 6.28 8.12
N GLU A 95 9.64 6.06 8.02
CA GLU A 95 8.86 5.58 9.17
C GLU A 95 9.10 4.10 9.46
N SER A 96 9.28 3.26 8.44
CA SER A 96 9.57 1.83 8.64
C SER A 96 10.86 1.61 9.43
N LEU A 97 11.93 2.35 9.11
CA LEU A 97 13.23 2.28 9.78
C LEU A 97 13.14 2.73 11.25
N LYS A 98 12.35 3.77 11.55
CA LYS A 98 12.18 4.26 12.91
C LYS A 98 11.42 3.29 13.82
N ASN A 99 10.59 2.45 13.23
CA ASN A 99 9.72 1.52 13.97
C ASN A 99 10.16 0.05 13.81
N ASP A 100 11.37 -0.19 13.27
CA ASP A 100 11.92 -1.53 13.01
C ASP A 100 10.96 -2.45 12.21
N VAL A 101 10.31 -1.88 11.19
CA VAL A 101 9.40 -2.61 10.30
C VAL A 101 10.07 -2.84 8.96
N SER A 102 10.24 -4.10 8.57
CA SER A 102 10.80 -4.44 7.26
C SER A 102 9.74 -4.32 6.16
N VAL A 103 9.96 -3.39 5.23
CA VAL A 103 9.06 -3.07 4.12
C VAL A 103 9.77 -3.25 2.78
N ILE A 104 9.07 -3.86 1.83
CA ILE A 104 9.42 -3.91 0.41
C ILE A 104 8.50 -2.93 -0.34
N TRP A 105 9.08 -2.16 -1.26
CA TRP A 105 8.34 -1.26 -2.14
C TRP A 105 8.25 -1.84 -3.56
N GLY A 106 7.04 -1.95 -4.09
CA GLY A 106 6.78 -2.52 -5.41
C GLY A 106 7.35 -1.72 -6.58
N GLY A 107 7.67 -0.43 -6.37
CA GLY A 107 8.42 0.37 -7.35
C GLY A 107 9.82 -0.18 -7.66
N SER A 108 10.37 -1.04 -6.80
CA SER A 108 11.63 -1.75 -7.04
C SER A 108 11.50 -3.04 -7.84
N PHE A 109 10.28 -3.50 -8.12
CA PHE A 109 10.03 -4.67 -8.96
C PHE A 109 10.35 -4.36 -10.44
N SER A 110 10.70 -5.39 -11.22
CA SER A 110 11.07 -5.24 -12.63
C SER A 110 9.98 -4.61 -13.50
N PHE A 111 8.72 -4.76 -13.13
CA PHE A 111 7.56 -4.19 -13.82
C PHE A 111 7.05 -2.88 -13.21
N GLY A 112 7.63 -2.43 -12.08
CA GLY A 112 7.31 -1.17 -11.42
C GLY A 112 5.87 -1.06 -10.91
N ASP A 113 5.63 -1.43 -9.65
CA ASP A 113 4.35 -1.23 -8.97
C ASP A 113 4.46 -0.14 -7.89
N TYR A 114 4.45 1.11 -8.33
CA TYR A 114 4.83 2.26 -7.52
C TYR A 114 3.91 2.52 -6.31
N GLY A 115 2.64 2.10 -6.39
CA GLY A 115 1.69 2.25 -5.29
C GLY A 115 1.77 1.13 -4.24
N HIS A 116 2.44 0.03 -4.55
CA HIS A 116 2.40 -1.18 -3.76
C HIS A 116 3.51 -1.23 -2.70
N PHE A 117 3.13 -1.61 -1.48
CA PHE A 117 4.06 -1.87 -0.38
C PHE A 117 3.69 -3.17 0.33
N GLU A 118 4.68 -3.97 0.71
CA GLU A 118 4.46 -5.23 1.44
C GLU A 118 5.45 -5.42 2.59
N LEU A 119 4.98 -6.08 3.64
CA LEU A 119 5.83 -6.45 4.78
C LEU A 119 6.63 -7.70 4.42
N ARG A 120 7.93 -7.68 4.77
CA ARG A 120 8.83 -8.82 4.59
C ARG A 120 8.49 -9.97 5.52
#